data_AF-A0A2E4XMP9-F1
#
_entry.id   AF-A0A2E4XMP9-F1
#
_cell.length_a   1.000
_cell.length_b   1.000
_cell.length_c   1.000
_cell.angle_alpha   90.00
_cell.angle_beta   90.00
_cell.angle_gamma   90.00
#
_symmetry.space_group_name_H-M   'P 1'
#
loop_
_entity.id
_entity.type
_entity.pdbx_description
1 polymer ?
#
loop_
_entity_poly.entity_id
_entity_poly.type
_entity_poly.pdbx_seq_one_letter_code
_entity_poly.pdbx_strand_id
1 'polypeptide(L)'
;MNLKKLTLNVILLKNRSSLSNIFIKKFSKNIILPGGSTLIQIIKNIKDIKIKKFFLLTDERLNFNSIKNLNSSNLKRLDKNKYFKIIMNKKFNSNQDIKKYFIKQFDGLNFSKSTLLYGMGTDGHICSLFNSKYKTKKYFIITRKKKEKFKRISISQNFIMRFDKKYLFVLGAKKAITFNDILINRIQSPIKIIVKKELNIICNKSFLKKIKSFSNNFKLKINYI
;
A
#
# COMPACT_ATOMS: atom_id res chain seq x y z
N MET A 1 -22.70 1.32 -2.67
CA MET A 1 -21.82 1.99 -3.67
C MET A 1 -22.43 1.75 -5.03
N ASN A 2 -22.74 2.80 -5.80
CA ASN A 2 -23.23 2.63 -7.16
C ASN A 2 -22.03 2.33 -8.08
N LEU A 3 -21.81 1.05 -8.39
CA LEU A 3 -20.66 0.60 -9.17
C LEU A 3 -20.61 1.23 -10.56
N LYS A 4 -21.76 1.53 -11.19
CA LYS A 4 -21.81 2.13 -12.54
C LYS A 4 -21.14 3.50 -12.60
N LYS A 5 -21.02 4.20 -11.46
CA LYS A 5 -20.34 5.50 -11.34
C LYS A 5 -18.87 5.38 -10.96
N LEU A 6 -18.38 4.19 -10.62
CA LEU A 6 -16.98 3.96 -10.28
C LEU A 6 -16.13 3.88 -11.55
N THR A 7 -15.03 4.63 -11.57
CA THR A 7 -13.99 4.53 -12.60
C THR A 7 -12.72 3.92 -12.01
N LEU A 8 -12.25 2.83 -12.62
CA LEU A 8 -10.97 2.21 -12.30
C LEU A 8 -9.92 2.69 -13.30
N ASN A 9 -8.94 3.46 -12.83
CA ASN A 9 -7.80 3.93 -13.61
C ASN A 9 -6.65 2.95 -13.43
N VAL A 10 -6.53 1.99 -14.35
CA VAL A 10 -5.57 0.90 -14.26
C VAL A 10 -4.27 1.26 -14.96
N ILE A 11 -3.15 1.05 -14.27
CA ILE A 11 -1.80 1.02 -14.83
C ILE A 11 -1.37 -0.46 -14.86
N LEU A 12 -1.19 -0.98 -16.07
CA LEU A 12 -0.81 -2.37 -16.27
C LEU A 12 0.71 -2.51 -16.31
N LEU A 13 1.28 -3.28 -15.39
CA LEU A 13 2.69 -3.65 -15.39
C LEU A 13 2.93 -4.78 -16.41
N LYS A 14 3.64 -4.47 -17.49
CA LYS A 14 4.03 -5.46 -18.52
C LYS A 14 5.29 -6.23 -18.11
N ASN A 15 6.24 -5.55 -17.48
CA ASN A 15 7.56 -6.07 -17.13
C ASN A 15 8.15 -5.29 -15.93
N ARG A 16 9.37 -5.64 -15.49
CA ARG A 16 10.03 -4.94 -14.37
C ARG A 16 10.30 -3.46 -14.68
N SER A 17 10.78 -3.15 -15.89
CA SER A 17 11.14 -1.78 -16.29
C SER A 17 9.96 -0.82 -16.25
N SER A 18 8.74 -1.29 -16.53
CA SER A 18 7.52 -0.48 -16.41
C SER A 18 7.31 0.06 -14.99
N LEU A 19 7.53 -0.76 -13.95
CA LEU A 19 7.37 -0.29 -12.57
C LEU A 19 8.42 0.75 -12.20
N SER A 20 9.65 0.52 -12.59
CA SER A 20 10.75 1.44 -12.34
C SER A 20 10.53 2.80 -12.99
N ASN A 21 10.05 2.82 -14.24
CA ASN A 21 9.70 4.04 -14.94
C ASN A 21 8.59 4.83 -14.22
N ILE A 22 7.56 4.14 -13.71
CA ILE A 22 6.52 4.78 -12.89
C ILE A 22 7.14 5.39 -11.63
N PHE A 23 8.01 4.64 -10.95
CA PHE A 23 8.68 5.10 -9.74
C PHE A 23 9.58 6.30 -10.01
N ILE A 24 10.26 6.40 -11.15
CA ILE A 24 11.10 7.55 -11.51
C ILE A 24 10.24 8.74 -11.93
N LYS A 25 9.41 8.55 -12.96
CA LYS A 25 8.77 9.66 -13.70
C LYS A 25 7.45 10.13 -13.08
N LYS A 26 6.64 9.23 -12.52
CA LYS A 26 5.25 9.53 -12.15
C LYS A 26 5.05 9.79 -10.66
N PHE A 27 5.80 9.09 -9.80
CA PHE A 27 5.62 9.22 -8.36
C PHE A 27 6.31 10.46 -7.79
N SER A 28 5.76 10.98 -6.69
CA SER A 28 6.31 12.15 -6.01
C SER A 28 7.64 11.85 -5.30
N LYS A 29 8.29 12.89 -4.76
CA LYS A 29 9.55 12.76 -3.99
C LYS A 29 9.41 11.87 -2.75
N ASN A 30 8.27 11.94 -2.07
CA ASN A 30 7.94 11.09 -0.94
C ASN A 30 6.97 9.99 -1.40
N ILE A 31 7.33 8.74 -1.17
CA ILE A 31 6.52 7.57 -1.53
C ILE A 31 6.28 6.75 -0.26
N ILE A 32 5.00 6.57 0.08
CA ILE A 32 4.57 5.79 1.22
C ILE A 32 4.25 4.39 0.68
N LEU A 33 4.98 3.39 1.12
CA LEU A 33 4.95 2.02 0.62
C LEU A 33 4.14 1.10 1.53
N PRO A 34 3.45 0.10 0.96
CA PRO A 34 2.79 -0.93 1.75
C PRO A 34 3.81 -1.82 2.44
N GLY A 35 3.42 -2.46 3.55
CA GLY A 35 4.19 -3.54 4.16
C GLY A 35 4.09 -4.90 3.46
N GLY A 36 4.66 -5.91 4.12
CA GLY A 36 4.46 -7.34 3.80
C GLY A 36 5.00 -7.79 2.44
N SER A 37 4.34 -8.77 1.82
CA SER A 37 4.78 -9.32 0.53
C SER A 37 4.72 -8.30 -0.60
N THR A 38 3.80 -7.34 -0.53
CA THR A 38 3.69 -6.25 -1.51
C THR A 38 4.94 -5.37 -1.50
N LEU A 39 5.47 -5.03 -0.32
CA LEU A 39 6.74 -4.32 -0.18
C LEU A 39 7.87 -5.05 -0.91
N ILE A 40 8.03 -6.35 -0.61
CA ILE A 40 9.09 -7.19 -1.16
C ILE A 40 8.98 -7.23 -2.68
N GLN A 41 7.78 -7.36 -3.23
CA GLN A 41 7.53 -7.35 -4.67
C GLN A 41 7.93 -6.01 -5.28
N ILE A 42 7.51 -4.88 -4.71
CA ILE A 42 7.89 -3.55 -5.22
C ILE A 42 9.41 -3.41 -5.24
N ILE A 43 10.08 -3.65 -4.12
CA ILE A 43 11.53 -3.41 -4.02
C ILE A 43 12.32 -4.33 -4.95
N LYS A 44 11.95 -5.62 -5.06
CA LYS A 44 12.60 -6.55 -6.01
C LYS A 44 12.55 -6.08 -7.47
N ASN A 45 11.55 -5.27 -7.84
CA ASN A 45 11.41 -4.76 -9.19
C ASN A 45 12.16 -3.44 -9.43
N ILE A 46 12.49 -2.69 -8.36
CA ILE A 46 13.14 -1.36 -8.46
C ILE A 46 14.54 -1.28 -7.85
N LYS A 47 15.04 -2.38 -7.24
CA LYS A 47 16.30 -2.42 -6.47
C LYS A 47 17.57 -2.06 -7.27
N ASP A 48 17.57 -2.30 -8.57
CA ASP A 48 18.76 -2.12 -9.41
C ASP A 48 18.84 -0.69 -9.99
N ILE A 49 18.01 0.23 -9.49
CA ILE A 49 17.83 1.57 -10.04
C ILE A 49 17.97 2.61 -8.95
N LYS A 50 18.79 3.63 -9.23
CA LYS A 50 19.01 4.75 -8.33
C LYS A 50 17.79 5.67 -8.30
N ILE A 51 16.97 5.56 -7.25
CA ILE A 51 15.76 6.36 -7.09
C ILE A 51 15.99 7.39 -5.98
N LYS A 52 16.21 8.66 -6.35
CA LYS A 52 16.40 9.78 -5.39
C LYS A 52 15.08 10.19 -4.69
N LYS A 53 14.43 9.27 -3.98
CA LYS A 53 13.13 9.46 -3.31
C LYS A 53 13.17 8.99 -1.85
N PHE A 54 12.26 9.52 -1.04
CA PHE A 54 12.07 9.13 0.35
C PHE A 54 11.01 8.04 0.44
N PHE A 55 11.33 6.94 1.11
CA PHE A 55 10.43 5.83 1.34
C PHE A 55 9.96 5.78 2.79
N LEU A 56 8.64 5.84 2.95
CA LEU A 56 7.91 5.72 4.20
C LEU A 56 7.07 4.43 4.14
N LEU A 57 6.57 3.96 5.28
CA LEU A 57 5.76 2.74 5.38
C LEU A 57 4.33 3.05 5.82
N THR A 58 3.35 2.41 5.21
CA THR A 58 1.94 2.52 5.63
C THR A 58 1.65 1.86 6.98
N ASP A 59 2.45 0.87 7.33
CA ASP A 59 2.28 0.07 8.54
C ASP A 59 3.58 -0.61 8.96
N GLU A 60 3.69 -0.93 10.26
CA GLU A 60 4.81 -1.65 10.84
C GLU A 60 4.34 -2.60 11.94
N ARG A 61 5.04 -3.71 12.11
CA ARG A 61 4.83 -4.64 13.22
C ARG A 61 5.45 -4.06 14.49
N LEU A 62 4.68 -4.06 15.58
CA LEU A 62 5.21 -3.81 16.93
C LEU A 62 5.68 -5.16 17.49
N ASN A 63 6.80 -5.63 16.95
CA ASN A 63 7.41 -6.92 17.30
C ASN A 63 8.93 -6.80 17.46
N PHE A 64 9.35 -6.07 18.48
CA PHE A 64 10.76 -5.85 18.82
C PHE A 64 11.56 -7.15 18.97
N ASN A 65 10.98 -8.20 19.56
CA ASN A 65 11.64 -9.50 19.72
C ASN A 65 11.88 -10.24 18.38
N SER A 66 11.40 -9.71 17.26
CA SER A 66 11.64 -10.25 15.93
C SER A 66 11.92 -9.14 14.92
N ILE A 67 12.95 -8.33 15.17
CA ILE A 67 13.36 -7.19 14.30
C ILE A 67 13.48 -7.60 12.83
N LYS A 68 14.03 -8.78 12.54
CA LYS A 68 14.17 -9.30 11.16
C LYS A 68 12.86 -9.39 10.39
N ASN A 69 11.74 -9.48 11.10
CA ASN A 69 10.38 -9.58 10.55
C ASN A 69 9.70 -8.22 10.35
N LEU A 70 10.33 -7.11 10.72
CA LEU A 70 9.79 -5.76 10.50
C LEU A 70 9.78 -5.38 9.01
N ASN A 71 8.81 -4.57 8.60
CA ASN A 71 8.74 -4.02 7.25
C ASN A 71 9.96 -3.12 6.97
N SER A 72 10.33 -2.28 7.92
CA SER A 72 11.52 -1.41 7.88
C SER A 72 12.82 -2.20 7.71
N SER A 73 12.99 -3.29 8.44
CA SER A 73 14.14 -4.18 8.30
C SER A 73 14.18 -4.89 6.94
N ASN A 74 13.01 -5.31 6.42
CA ASN A 74 12.92 -5.87 5.07
C ASN A 74 13.29 -4.84 3.99
N LEU A 75 12.79 -3.61 4.11
CA LEU A 75 13.11 -2.51 3.20
C LEU A 75 14.62 -2.24 3.19
N LYS A 76 15.24 -2.13 4.37
CA LYS A 76 16.69 -1.94 4.51
C LYS A 76 17.51 -3.06 3.86
N ARG A 77 17.15 -4.32 4.12
CA ARG A 77 17.86 -5.48 3.58
C ARG A 77 17.80 -5.54 2.05
N LEU A 78 16.70 -5.08 1.47
CA LEU A 78 16.50 -5.08 0.02
C LEU A 78 17.16 -3.88 -0.66
N ASP A 79 17.47 -2.81 0.06
CA ASP A 79 18.21 -1.64 -0.43
C ASP A 79 19.71 -1.75 -0.17
N LYS A 80 20.37 -2.76 -0.77
CA LYS A 80 21.80 -2.99 -0.57
C LYS A 80 22.67 -1.82 -1.03
N ASN A 81 22.21 -1.07 -2.03
CA ASN A 81 22.96 0.02 -2.64
C ASN A 81 22.67 1.40 -2.03
N LYS A 82 21.87 1.46 -0.96
CA LYS A 82 21.41 2.71 -0.31
C LYS A 82 20.80 3.68 -1.31
N TYR A 83 20.11 3.15 -2.32
CA TYR A 83 19.46 3.98 -3.33
C TYR A 83 18.22 4.65 -2.76
N PHE A 84 17.72 4.22 -1.61
CA PHE A 84 16.52 4.77 -1.00
C PHE A 84 16.83 5.49 0.31
N LYS A 85 16.17 6.63 0.53
CA LYS A 85 16.18 7.28 1.84
C LYS A 85 15.03 6.72 2.67
N ILE A 86 15.35 5.80 3.58
CA ILE A 86 14.38 5.14 4.47
C ILE A 86 14.41 5.82 5.84
N ILE A 87 13.30 6.44 6.25
CA ILE A 87 13.26 7.21 7.52
C ILE A 87 13.32 6.28 8.74
N MET A 88 12.75 5.07 8.65
CA MET A 88 12.79 4.06 9.72
C MET A 88 14.11 3.27 9.82
N ASN A 89 15.20 3.75 9.22
CA ASN A 89 16.51 3.08 9.26
C ASN A 89 17.27 3.35 10.57
N LYS A 90 16.78 2.82 11.69
CA LYS A 90 17.44 2.95 13.00
C LYS A 90 17.44 1.64 13.78
N LYS A 91 18.32 1.53 14.77
CA LYS A 91 18.20 0.49 15.81
C LYS A 91 16.99 0.84 16.68
N PHE A 92 16.14 -0.15 16.94
CA PHE A 92 15.05 -0.04 17.88
C PHE A 92 15.49 -0.69 19.19
N ASN A 93 15.05 -0.16 20.34
CA ASN A 93 15.28 -0.79 21.65
C ASN A 93 13.97 -1.31 22.27
N SER A 94 12.82 -0.91 21.71
CA SER A 94 11.51 -1.30 22.21
C SER A 94 10.42 -1.18 21.14
N ASN A 95 9.23 -1.74 21.42
CA ASN A 95 8.03 -1.48 20.61
C ASN A 95 7.61 -0.01 20.63
N GLN A 96 7.91 0.71 21.72
CA GLN A 96 7.60 2.13 21.84
C GLN A 96 8.47 2.96 20.89
N ASP A 97 9.74 2.57 20.69
CA ASP A 97 10.62 3.19 19.69
C ASP A 97 10.09 2.97 18.27
N ILE A 98 9.71 1.73 17.94
CA ILE A 98 9.12 1.41 16.63
C ILE A 98 7.92 2.33 16.37
N LYS A 99 7.02 2.46 17.35
CA LYS A 99 5.86 3.34 17.26
C LYS A 99 6.26 4.81 17.10
N LYS A 100 7.20 5.32 17.91
CA LYS A 100 7.68 6.70 17.85
C LYS A 100 8.28 7.03 16.48
N TYR A 101 9.15 6.18 15.96
CA TYR A 101 9.78 6.37 14.65
C TYR A 101 8.80 6.18 13.50
N PHE A 102 7.85 5.26 13.64
CA PHE A 102 6.77 5.12 12.66
C PHE A 102 5.95 6.40 12.55
N ILE A 103 5.64 7.07 13.66
CA ILE A 103 4.89 8.34 13.64
C ILE A 103 5.78 9.45 13.04
N LYS A 104 7.02 9.58 13.55
CA LYS A 104 7.98 10.62 13.15
C LYS A 104 8.29 10.64 11.65
N GLN A 105 8.16 9.51 10.94
CA GLN A 105 8.41 9.50 9.49
C GLN A 105 7.44 10.39 8.71
N PHE A 106 6.30 10.76 9.30
CA PHE A 106 5.29 11.61 8.69
C PHE A 106 5.39 13.09 9.11
N ASP A 107 6.35 13.46 9.96
CA ASP A 107 6.53 14.86 10.39
C ASP A 107 6.91 15.74 9.19
N GLY A 108 6.20 16.87 9.03
CA GLY A 108 6.40 17.78 7.90
C GLY A 108 5.99 17.22 6.53
N LEU A 109 5.27 16.09 6.48
CA LEU A 109 4.87 15.49 5.21
C LEU A 109 3.84 16.36 4.47
N ASN A 110 4.20 16.83 3.28
CA ASN A 110 3.26 17.47 2.37
C ASN A 110 2.49 16.40 1.56
N PHE A 111 1.19 16.24 1.83
CA PHE A 111 0.34 15.20 1.23
C PHE A 111 0.15 15.35 -0.28
N SER A 112 0.00 16.57 -0.81
CA SER A 112 -0.19 16.79 -2.26
C SER A 112 1.10 16.53 -3.05
N LYS A 113 2.26 16.70 -2.41
CA LYS A 113 3.59 16.36 -2.94
C LYS A 113 4.05 14.95 -2.53
N SER A 114 3.15 14.08 -2.12
CA SER A 114 3.44 12.69 -1.73
C SER A 114 2.62 11.69 -2.54
N THR A 115 3.14 10.48 -2.73
CA THR A 115 2.41 9.39 -3.37
C THR A 115 2.20 8.26 -2.36
N LEU A 116 0.95 7.88 -2.13
CA LEU A 116 0.59 6.76 -1.29
C LEU A 116 0.37 5.51 -2.13
N LEU A 117 1.13 4.46 -1.85
CA LEU A 117 0.88 3.10 -2.34
C LEU A 117 0.36 2.26 -1.18
N TYR A 118 -0.78 1.59 -1.38
CA TYR A 118 -1.30 0.63 -0.44
C TYR A 118 -1.54 -0.70 -1.14
N GLY A 119 -1.18 -1.78 -0.48
CA GLY A 119 -1.41 -3.13 -0.95
C GLY A 119 -2.68 -3.69 -0.33
N MET A 120 -3.30 -4.64 -1.02
CA MET A 120 -4.44 -5.40 -0.49
C MET A 120 -4.03 -6.85 -0.18
N GLY A 121 -4.47 -7.35 0.98
CA GLY A 121 -4.39 -8.76 1.36
C GLY A 121 -5.40 -9.63 0.59
N THR A 122 -5.23 -10.94 0.62
CA THR A 122 -6.19 -11.88 0.00
C THR A 122 -7.54 -11.95 0.73
N ASP A 123 -7.58 -11.45 1.96
CA ASP A 123 -8.76 -11.23 2.81
C ASP A 123 -9.32 -9.80 2.69
N GLY A 124 -8.78 -8.98 1.78
CA GLY A 124 -9.29 -7.63 1.53
C GLY A 124 -8.81 -6.56 2.49
N HIS A 125 -7.93 -6.86 3.45
CA HIS A 125 -7.33 -5.83 4.30
C HIS A 125 -6.39 -4.93 3.48
N ILE A 126 -6.18 -3.70 3.94
CA ILE A 126 -5.17 -2.78 3.43
C ILE A 126 -4.38 -2.18 4.57
N CYS A 127 -3.08 -1.91 4.37
CA CYS A 127 -2.17 -1.55 5.47
C CYS A 127 -2.32 -2.60 6.60
N SER A 128 -2.61 -2.19 7.84
CA SER A 128 -3.08 -3.11 8.90
C SER A 128 -4.53 -2.85 9.33
N LEU A 129 -5.39 -2.45 8.39
CA LEU A 129 -6.83 -2.26 8.55
C LEU A 129 -7.56 -3.55 8.14
N PHE A 130 -7.99 -4.35 9.11
CA PHE A 130 -8.59 -5.68 8.84
C PHE A 130 -10.11 -5.68 8.67
N ASN A 131 -10.80 -4.61 9.05
CA ASN A 131 -12.26 -4.48 8.89
C ASN A 131 -12.63 -3.03 8.58
N SER A 132 -13.87 -2.81 8.15
CA SER A 132 -14.41 -1.47 7.84
C SER A 132 -14.75 -0.64 9.10
N LYS A 133 -14.68 -1.22 10.30
CA LYS A 133 -15.07 -0.58 11.56
C LYS A 133 -14.03 0.41 12.10
N TYR A 134 -12.82 0.46 11.52
CA TYR A 134 -11.77 1.40 11.92
C TYR A 134 -12.01 2.87 11.47
N LYS A 135 -13.22 3.38 11.67
CA LYS A 135 -13.52 4.81 11.53
C LYS A 135 -12.97 5.52 12.77
N THR A 136 -11.87 6.25 12.62
CA THR A 136 -11.25 7.01 13.71
C THR A 136 -10.81 8.37 13.24
N LYS A 137 -10.91 9.39 14.10
CA LYS A 137 -10.34 10.72 13.85
C LYS A 137 -8.81 10.71 13.93
N LYS A 138 -8.19 9.70 14.56
CA LYS A 138 -6.73 9.59 14.71
C LYS A 138 -6.06 9.27 13.38
N TYR A 139 -4.86 9.79 13.16
CA TYR A 139 -4.05 9.50 11.96
C TYR A 139 -3.38 8.13 11.98
N PHE A 140 -3.09 7.63 13.17
CA PHE A 140 -2.44 6.33 13.35
C PHE A 140 -3.27 5.46 14.28
N ILE A 141 -3.27 4.17 14.03
CA ILE A 141 -3.96 3.18 14.85
C ILE A 141 -3.06 2.02 15.18
N ILE A 142 -3.34 1.39 16.31
CA ILE A 142 -2.74 0.11 16.70
C ILE A 142 -3.79 -0.98 16.49
N THR A 143 -3.47 -1.98 15.68
CA THR A 143 -4.34 -3.11 15.39
C THR A 143 -3.63 -4.44 15.67
N ARG A 144 -4.39 -5.52 15.69
CA ARG A 144 -3.89 -6.89 15.81
C ARG A 144 -4.77 -7.81 15.00
N LYS A 145 -4.18 -8.67 14.16
CA LYS A 145 -4.94 -9.74 13.50
C LYS A 145 -5.15 -10.88 14.49
N LYS A 146 -6.35 -11.48 14.53
CA LYS A 146 -6.76 -12.48 15.54
C LYS A 146 -5.72 -13.60 15.78
N LYS A 147 -5.05 -14.07 14.72
CA LYS A 147 -4.07 -15.16 14.75
C LYS A 147 -2.61 -14.73 14.97
N GLU A 148 -2.34 -13.43 15.11
CA GLU A 148 -0.97 -12.93 15.30
C GLU A 148 -0.63 -12.71 16.78
N LYS A 149 0.60 -13.01 17.17
CA LYS A 149 1.12 -12.75 18.54
C LYS A 149 1.60 -11.31 18.77
N PHE A 150 1.60 -10.48 17.73
CA PHE A 150 2.10 -9.10 17.78
C PHE A 150 1.01 -8.09 17.39
N LYS A 151 1.21 -6.83 17.81
CA LYS A 151 0.40 -5.68 17.37
C LYS A 151 1.04 -5.05 16.14
N ARG A 152 0.29 -4.23 15.42
CA ARG A 152 0.73 -3.46 14.25
C ARG A 152 0.37 -2.00 14.48
N ILE A 153 1.24 -1.09 14.09
CA ILE A 153 0.89 0.32 13.91
C ILE A 153 0.65 0.58 12.43
N SER A 154 -0.39 1.34 12.11
CA SER A 154 -0.79 1.62 10.73
C SER A 154 -1.33 3.03 10.60
N ILE A 155 -1.17 3.60 9.41
CA ILE A 155 -1.96 4.76 9.02
C ILE A 155 -3.46 4.40 9.03
N SER A 156 -4.30 5.35 9.45
CA SER A 156 -5.75 5.19 9.50
C SER A 156 -6.40 5.51 8.15
N GLN A 157 -7.69 5.18 8.02
CA GLN A 157 -8.49 5.58 6.86
C GLN A 157 -8.50 7.10 6.66
N ASN A 158 -8.69 7.86 7.75
CA ASN A 158 -8.67 9.32 7.69
C ASN A 158 -7.34 9.85 7.17
N PHE A 159 -6.22 9.23 7.57
CA PHE A 159 -4.90 9.63 7.06
C PHE A 159 -4.73 9.31 5.57
N ILE A 160 -5.19 8.12 5.12
CA ILE A 160 -5.17 7.73 3.71
C ILE A 160 -5.93 8.74 2.84
N MET A 161 -7.06 9.24 3.34
CA MET A 161 -7.91 10.17 2.58
C MET A 161 -7.28 11.55 2.34
N ARG A 162 -6.23 11.92 3.10
CA ARG A 162 -5.50 13.19 2.91
C ARG A 162 -4.59 13.20 1.68
N PHE A 163 -4.29 12.04 1.11
CA PHE A 163 -3.43 11.94 -0.07
C PHE A 163 -4.22 12.14 -1.36
N ASP A 164 -3.77 13.11 -2.16
CA ASP A 164 -4.30 13.34 -3.51
C ASP A 164 -3.89 12.20 -4.45
N LYS A 165 -2.61 11.84 -4.42
CA LYS A 165 -2.03 10.77 -5.24
C LYS A 165 -1.98 9.48 -4.45
N LYS A 166 -2.97 8.60 -4.68
CA LYS A 166 -3.08 7.31 -4.03
C LYS A 166 -3.33 6.19 -5.05
N TYR A 167 -2.60 5.09 -4.91
CA TYR A 167 -2.67 3.93 -5.81
C TYR A 167 -2.82 2.63 -5.00
N LEU A 168 -3.77 1.80 -5.41
CA LEU A 168 -3.88 0.43 -4.96
C LEU A 168 -2.89 -0.43 -5.76
N PHE A 169 -1.88 -1.00 -5.11
CA PHE A 169 -0.92 -1.91 -5.72
C PHE A 169 -1.31 -3.37 -5.48
N VAL A 170 -1.72 -4.07 -6.53
CA VAL A 170 -2.33 -5.40 -6.43
C VAL A 170 -1.90 -6.31 -7.56
N LEU A 171 -1.25 -7.42 -7.22
CA LEU A 171 -0.77 -8.42 -8.18
C LEU A 171 -1.44 -9.77 -7.91
N GLY A 172 -1.81 -10.46 -8.99
CA GLY A 172 -2.29 -11.85 -8.95
C GLY A 172 -3.81 -12.02 -8.97
N ALA A 173 -4.25 -13.13 -9.57
CA ALA A 173 -5.66 -13.44 -9.77
C ALA A 173 -6.46 -13.61 -8.47
N LYS A 174 -5.87 -14.21 -7.42
CA LYS A 174 -6.56 -14.37 -6.12
C LYS A 174 -7.01 -13.04 -5.53
N LYS A 175 -6.16 -12.01 -5.59
CA LYS A 175 -6.51 -10.66 -5.14
C LYS A 175 -7.60 -10.02 -6.01
N ALA A 176 -7.63 -10.30 -7.31
CA ALA A 176 -8.70 -9.78 -8.18
C ALA A 176 -10.07 -10.36 -7.82
N ILE A 177 -10.14 -11.65 -7.48
CA ILE A 177 -11.38 -12.29 -7.01
C ILE A 177 -11.86 -11.58 -5.74
N THR A 178 -11.01 -11.48 -4.71
CA THR A 178 -11.34 -10.75 -3.48
C THR A 178 -11.76 -9.32 -3.75
N PHE A 179 -11.08 -8.62 -4.67
CA PHE A 179 -11.42 -7.24 -5.01
C PHE A 179 -12.81 -7.14 -5.64
N ASN A 180 -13.16 -8.05 -6.56
CA ASN A 180 -14.50 -8.10 -7.14
C ASN A 180 -15.56 -8.37 -6.06
N ASP A 181 -15.31 -9.33 -5.16
CA ASP A 181 -16.20 -9.63 -4.03
C ASP A 181 -16.39 -8.43 -3.10
N ILE A 182 -15.36 -7.61 -2.91
CA ILE A 182 -15.47 -6.34 -2.18
C ILE A 182 -16.38 -5.37 -2.94
N LEU A 183 -16.19 -5.21 -4.25
CA LEU A 183 -17.00 -4.28 -5.06
C LEU A 183 -18.49 -4.63 -5.03
N ILE A 184 -18.83 -5.93 -5.15
CA ILE A 184 -20.23 -6.41 -5.12
C ILE A 184 -20.77 -6.68 -3.70
N ASN A 185 -20.07 -6.21 -2.67
CA ASN A 185 -20.45 -6.30 -1.26
C ASN A 185 -20.48 -7.68 -0.59
N ARG A 186 -19.91 -8.72 -1.20
CA ARG A 186 -19.74 -10.03 -0.54
C ARG A 186 -18.72 -10.03 0.60
N ILE A 187 -17.71 -9.16 0.52
CA ILE A 187 -16.70 -8.99 1.58
C ILE A 187 -16.76 -7.56 2.12
N GLN A 188 -16.78 -7.41 3.45
CA GLN A 188 -16.53 -6.12 4.09
C GLN A 188 -15.04 -5.83 4.11
N SER A 189 -14.64 -4.71 3.51
CA SER A 189 -13.24 -4.30 3.44
C SER A 189 -13.11 -2.79 3.62
N PRO A 190 -12.01 -2.33 4.25
CA PRO A 190 -11.66 -0.91 4.31
C PRO A 190 -11.42 -0.27 2.94
N ILE A 191 -11.21 -1.05 1.88
CA ILE A 191 -11.12 -0.53 0.51
C ILE A 191 -12.37 0.25 0.12
N LYS A 192 -13.56 -0.20 0.53
CA LYS A 192 -14.83 0.45 0.19
C LYS A 192 -14.90 1.92 0.61
N ILE A 193 -14.17 2.28 1.66
CA ILE A 193 -14.16 3.65 2.19
C ILE A 193 -13.27 4.56 1.34
N ILE A 194 -12.23 4.00 0.72
CA ILE A 194 -11.30 4.71 -0.15
C ILE A 194 -11.85 4.79 -1.58
N VAL A 195 -12.61 3.78 -2.01
CA VAL A 195 -13.27 3.73 -3.31
C VAL A 195 -14.50 4.63 -3.30
N LYS A 196 -14.32 5.88 -3.74
CA LYS A 196 -15.42 6.83 -3.97
C LYS A 196 -15.89 6.75 -5.42
N LYS A 197 -15.47 7.71 -6.27
CA LYS A 197 -15.80 7.78 -7.70
C LYS A 197 -14.68 7.23 -8.57
N GLU A 198 -13.44 7.32 -8.11
CA GLU A 198 -12.27 6.90 -8.87
C GLU A 198 -11.28 6.13 -7.99
N LEU A 199 -10.63 5.13 -8.57
CA LEU A 199 -9.56 4.38 -7.94
C LEU A 199 -8.43 4.16 -8.94
N ASN A 200 -7.22 4.62 -8.60
CA ASN A 200 -6.03 4.31 -9.36
C ASN A 200 -5.46 2.96 -8.90
N ILE A 201 -5.23 2.06 -9.85
CA ILE A 201 -4.77 0.68 -9.58
C ILE A 201 -3.49 0.44 -10.36
N ILE A 202 -2.47 -0.12 -9.72
CA ILE A 202 -1.29 -0.67 -10.37
C ILE A 202 -1.37 -2.19 -10.23
N CYS A 203 -1.42 -2.90 -11.37
CA CYS A 203 -1.63 -4.33 -11.36
C CYS A 203 -0.88 -5.07 -12.47
N ASN A 204 -0.89 -6.41 -12.42
CA ASN A 204 -0.39 -7.27 -13.49
C ASN A 204 -1.53 -7.83 -14.36
N LYS A 205 -1.16 -8.48 -15.48
CA LYS A 205 -2.10 -9.05 -16.45
C LYS A 205 -3.09 -10.04 -15.81
N SER A 206 -2.63 -10.86 -14.86
CA SER A 206 -3.49 -11.85 -14.19
C SER A 206 -4.57 -11.22 -13.31
N PHE A 207 -4.27 -10.11 -12.63
CA PHE A 207 -5.27 -9.34 -11.89
C PHE A 207 -6.27 -8.69 -12.86
N LEU A 208 -5.77 -8.00 -13.90
CA LEU A 208 -6.62 -7.30 -14.87
C LEU A 208 -7.60 -8.24 -15.60
N LYS A 209 -7.16 -9.44 -16.03
CA LYS A 209 -8.02 -10.42 -16.70
C LYS A 209 -9.25 -10.79 -15.87
N LYS A 210 -9.08 -10.91 -14.54
CA LYS A 210 -10.15 -11.27 -13.60
C LYS A 210 -11.05 -10.11 -13.20
N ILE A 211 -10.58 -8.87 -13.27
CA ILE A 211 -11.45 -7.70 -13.09
C ILE A 211 -12.28 -7.44 -14.36
N LYS A 212 -11.69 -7.62 -15.55
CA LYS A 212 -12.40 -7.41 -16.83
C LYS A 212 -13.67 -8.25 -16.96
N SER A 213 -13.70 -9.46 -16.41
CA SER A 213 -14.92 -10.28 -16.43
C SER A 213 -16.09 -9.68 -15.62
N PHE A 214 -15.85 -8.62 -14.85
CA PHE A 214 -16.86 -7.89 -14.08
C PHE A 214 -17.07 -6.44 -14.57
N SER A 215 -16.50 -6.06 -15.72
CA SER A 215 -16.49 -4.67 -16.21
C SER A 215 -17.88 -4.12 -16.51
N ASN A 216 -18.90 -4.94 -16.70
CA ASN A 216 -20.28 -4.47 -16.89
C ASN A 216 -20.80 -3.66 -15.68
N ASN A 217 -20.11 -3.75 -14.54
CA ASN A 217 -20.49 -3.05 -13.32
C ASN A 217 -19.80 -1.70 -13.12
N PHE A 218 -18.72 -1.35 -13.83
CA PHE A 218 -17.94 -0.12 -13.60
C PHE A 218 -17.18 0.34 -14.84
N LYS A 219 -16.79 1.61 -14.90
CA LYS A 219 -15.97 2.13 -16.00
C LYS A 219 -14.50 1.73 -15.81
N LEU A 220 -13.89 1.13 -16.83
CA LEU A 220 -12.49 0.70 -16.79
C LEU A 220 -11.65 1.51 -17.77
N LYS A 221 -10.71 2.31 -17.26
CA LYS A 221 -9.72 3.05 -18.05
C LYS A 221 -8.36 2.39 -17.89
N ILE A 222 -7.77 1.91 -18.99
CA ILE A 222 -6.50 1.18 -18.96
C ILE A 222 -5.42 2.04 -19.59
N ASN A 223 -4.39 2.36 -18.81
CA ASN A 223 -3.18 3.00 -19.25
C ASN A 223 -2.07 1.95 -19.37
N TYR A 224 -1.51 1.83 -20.57
CA TYR A 224 -0.34 1.00 -20.81
C TYR A 224 0.91 1.85 -20.58
N ILE A 225 1.78 1.40 -19.69
CA ILE A 225 3.09 2.01 -19.40
C ILE A 225 4.17 0.96 -19.65
#